data_AF-A0A6L6IRB2-F1
#
_entry.id   AF-A0A6L6IRB2-F1
#
_cell.length_a   1.000
_cell.length_b   1.000
_cell.length_c   1.000
_cell.angle_alpha   90.00
_cell.angle_beta   90.00
_cell.angle_gamma   90.00
#
_symmetry.space_group_name_H-M   'P 1'
#
loop_
_entity.id
_entity.type
_entity.pdbx_description
1 polymer ?
#
loop_
_entity_poly.entity_id
_entity_poly.type
_entity_poly.pdbx_seq_one_letter_code
_entity_poly.pdbx_strand_id
1 'polypeptide(L)' 'MSRLILGDCVQVMAGFPEKAVDFILTDPPYLVGFRDRQGRTIAGDKTDEWLQP' A
#
# COMPACT_ATOMS: atom_id res chain seq x y z
N MET A 1 -19.18 11.95 -0.56
CA MET A 1 -19.51 10.51 -0.64
C MET A 1 -18.19 9.77 -0.76
N SER A 2 -17.90 8.77 0.08
CA SER A 2 -16.66 7.99 0.01
C SER A 2 -16.88 6.67 -0.76
N ARG A 3 -15.82 6.16 -1.40
CA ARG A 3 -15.80 4.86 -2.10
C ARG A 3 -14.65 4.03 -1.55
N LEU A 4 -14.91 2.74 -1.31
CA LEU A 4 -13.89 1.74 -0.99
C LEU A 4 -13.85 0.73 -2.15
N ILE A 5 -12.66 0.40 -2.63
CA ILE A 5 -12.46 -0.48 -3.78
C ILE A 5 -11.50 -1.59 -3.35
N LEU A 6 -11.89 -2.85 -3.56
CA LEU A 6 -11.07 -4.02 -3.30
C LEU A 6 -10.40 -4.48 -4.60
N GLY A 7 -9.07 -4.52 -4.64
CA GLY A 7 -8.29 -5.05 -5.76
C GLY A 7 -6.87 -4.48 -5.83
N ASP A 8 -6.07 -4.98 -6.77
CA ASP A 8 -4.73 -4.49 -7.10
C ASP A 8 -4.75 -2.99 -7.41
N CYS A 9 -3.93 -2.21 -6.72
CA CYS A 9 -3.93 -0.77 -6.88
C CYS A 9 -3.49 -0.34 -8.28
N VAL A 10 -2.60 -1.08 -8.95
CA VAL A 10 -2.16 -0.77 -10.31
C VAL A 10 -3.28 -0.99 -11.32
N GLN A 11 -3.97 -2.15 -11.27
CA GLN A 11 -5.09 -2.46 -12.16
C GLN A 11 -6.28 -1.52 -11.94
N VAL A 12 -6.62 -1.25 -10.68
CA VAL A 12 -7.75 -0.39 -10.32
C VAL A 12 -7.50 1.05 -10.78
N MET A 13 -6.32 1.61 -10.44
CA MET A 13 -6.01 3.00 -10.76
C MET A 13 -5.80 3.21 -12.26
N ALA A 14 -5.35 2.20 -13.01
CA ALA A 14 -5.25 2.26 -14.48
C ALA A 14 -6.61 2.47 -15.16
N GLY A 15 -7.72 2.11 -14.51
CA GLY A 15 -9.08 2.35 -15.01
C GLY A 15 -9.63 3.76 -14.74
N PHE A 16 -8.91 4.60 -13.99
CA PHE A 16 -9.37 5.96 -13.69
C PHE A 16 -9.08 6.90 -14.86
N PRO A 17 -9.96 7.90 -15.13
CA PRO A 17 -9.64 8.95 -16.07
C PRO A 17 -8.39 9.72 -15.65
N GLU A 18 -7.64 10.24 -16.62
CA GLU A 18 -6.50 11.11 -16.33
C GLU A 18 -6.94 12.34 -15.52
N LYS A 19 -6.08 12.79 -14.58
CA LYS A 19 -6.30 13.98 -13.75
C LYS A 19 -7.61 13.96 -12.93
N ALA A 20 -8.11 12.78 -12.58
CA ALA A 20 -9.35 12.62 -11.82
C ALA A 20 -9.18 12.66 -10.28
N VAL A 21 -7.95 12.75 -9.77
CA VAL A 21 -7.63 12.72 -8.33
C VAL A 21 -6.80 13.95 -7.96
N ASP A 22 -7.30 14.76 -7.03
CA ASP A 22 -6.66 16.00 -6.59
C ASP A 22 -5.48 15.78 -5.64
N PHE A 23 -5.50 14.67 -4.88
CA PHE A 23 -4.48 14.33 -3.89
C PHE A 23 -4.36 12.82 -3.70
N ILE A 24 -3.13 12.32 -3.63
CA ILE A 24 -2.82 10.91 -3.36
C ILE A 24 -2.04 10.83 -2.05
N LEU A 25 -2.61 10.16 -1.05
CA LEU A 25 -1.89 9.65 0.12
C LEU A 25 -1.60 8.18 -0.11
N THR A 26 -0.33 7.80 -0.05
CA THR A 26 0.12 6.42 -0.25
C THR A 26 0.96 5.96 0.93
N ASP A 27 0.79 4.70 1.29
CA ASP A 27 1.63 3.99 2.26
C ASP A 27 1.92 2.59 1.67
N PRO A 28 2.84 2.50 0.69
CA PRO A 28 3.12 1.24 0.01
C PRO A 28 3.86 0.26 0.94
N PRO A 29 3.88 -1.04 0.60
CA PRO A 29 4.76 -2.01 1.26
C PRO A 29 6.23 -1.53 1.24
N TYR A 30 6.85 -1.39 2.41
CA TYR A 30 8.26 -1.03 2.51
C TYR A 30 9.19 -2.26 2.58
N LEU A 31 8.75 -3.32 3.26
CA LEU A 31 9.48 -4.60 3.40
C LEU A 31 10.94 -4.41 3.85
N VAL A 32 11.19 -3.39 4.68
CA VAL A 32 12.55 -2.98 5.06
C VAL A 32 13.08 -3.75 6.27
N GLY A 33 12.29 -4.65 6.84
CA GLY A 33 12.66 -5.41 8.03
C GLY A 33 12.93 -4.49 9.22
N PHE A 34 12.10 -3.46 9.39
CA PHE A 34 12.21 -2.45 10.43
C PHE A 34 12.42 -3.10 11.78
N ARG A 35 13.46 -2.64 12.46
CA ARG A 35 13.78 -3.04 13.83
C ARG A 35 14.29 -1.84 14.60
N ASP A 36 13.60 -1.49 15.67
CA ASP A 36 14.06 -0.41 16.54
C ASP A 36 15.18 -0.86 17.48
N ARG A 37 15.72 0.08 18.27
CA ARG A 37 16.80 -0.20 19.25
C ARG A 37 16.39 -1.13 20.39
N GLN A 38 15.08 -1.30 20.62
CA GLN A 38 14.51 -2.21 21.61
C GLN A 38 14.18 -3.58 21.00
N GLY A 39 14.42 -3.75 19.70
CA GLY A 39 14.19 -5.00 18.98
C GLY A 39 12.77 -5.21 18.48
N ARG A 40 11.89 -4.20 18.54
CA ARG A 40 10.51 -4.28 18.03
C ARG A 40 10.49 -4.25 16.51
N THR A 41 9.58 -5.01 15.92
CA THR A 41 9.39 -5.14 14.47
C THR A 41 8.00 -4.71 14.06
N ILE A 42 7.83 -4.31 12.80
CA ILE A 42 6.52 -4.05 12.20
C ILE A 42 5.95 -5.37 11.66
N ALA A 43 4.69 -5.67 11.99
CA ALA A 43 4.00 -6.85 11.48
C ALA A 43 3.86 -6.74 9.94
N GLY A 44 4.20 -7.82 9.22
CA GLY A 44 4.17 -7.81 7.75
C GLY A 44 5.36 -7.12 7.07
N ASP A 45 6.29 -6.48 7.79
CA ASP A 45 7.37 -5.72 7.14
C ASP A 45 8.58 -6.56 6.70
N LYS A 46 8.47 -7.89 6.79
CA LYS A 46 9.58 -8.80 6.43
C LYS A 46 9.27 -9.71 5.25
N THR A 47 8.03 -10.15 5.12
CA THR A 47 7.61 -11.03 4.02
C THR A 47 6.64 -10.27 3.11
N ASP A 48 6.76 -10.51 1.82
CA ASP A 48 5.90 -9.99 0.76
C ASP A 48 4.63 -10.84 0.56
N GLU A 49 4.38 -11.82 1.43
CA GLU A 49 3.29 -12.79 1.31
C GLU A 49 1.89 -12.13 1.35
N TRP A 50 1.77 -10.99 2.02
CA TRP A 50 0.57 -10.16 2.05
C TRP A 50 0.49 -9.18 0.87
N LEU A 51 1.62 -8.94 0.19
CA LEU A 51 1.69 -8.14 -1.03
C LEU A 51 1.28 -9.02 -2.20
N GLN A 52 -0.03 -9.25 -2.31
CA GLN A 52 -0.61 -9.83 -3.50
C GLN A 52 -0.90 -8.72 -4.52
N PRO A 53 -0.98 -9.03 -5.82
CA PRO A 53 -1.82 -8.25 -6.72
C PRO A 53 -3.23 -8.16 -6.12
#